data_AF-A0A200J921-F1
#
_entry.id   AF-A0A200J921-F1
#
_cell.length_a   1.000
_cell.length_b   1.000
_cell.length_c   1.000
_cell.angle_alpha   90.00
_cell.angle_beta   90.00
_cell.angle_gamma   90.00
#
_symmetry.space_group_name_H-M   'P 1'
#
loop_
_entity.id
_entity.type
_entity.pdbx_description
1 polymer ?
#
loop_
_entity_poly.entity_id
_entity_poly.type
_entity_poly.pdbx_seq_one_letter_code
_entity_poly.pdbx_strand_id
1 'polypeptide(L)'
;MKKKSLTLLIVGLMTAGGALAPISAMAETADKKIEQQDKEISALKEKQKSVTTQIASLEEEISSIYDKGIELNRQKTSLTQESEQLKKDIAALDVRINKRTEAIQNQGRNVQVNGQGAQILDMILNAESISDAVGRVQAISSILTANNDLVKQQKEDKKLVETKKVDIQKNLVAVEDATKQLEQEKESLVSKQADLNVLKAEVDSETAGAENSKNELVKKQQETLKAQLAAEAKQAENKKAAAAKEQKTTQTTASETPTAPSASEEVEVPESNSTEQTNTTPSESNSTDQGNTTPSEGPKDPTPTPPVTSADATFQALNALRTANGLNPVSWDAGLAASAGARASMMQDYQIPSDHWNRGDEVIAFMFAPGNSVIMAWYNETNMVSPSGTGHRDWEMNPSMTRVGFGYAGDVIVGHSA
;
A
#
# COMPACT_ATOMS: atom_id res chain seq x y z
N MET A 1 -22.63 -11.96 5.55
CA MET A 1 -22.53 -12.97 4.48
C MET A 1 -23.71 -12.84 3.51
N LYS A 2 -23.49 -12.23 2.35
CA LYS A 2 -24.41 -12.30 1.20
C LYS A 2 -23.55 -12.58 -0.03
N LYS A 3 -23.37 -13.86 -0.35
CA LYS A 3 -22.69 -14.30 -1.57
C LYS A 3 -23.65 -14.03 -2.74
N LYS A 4 -23.35 -13.04 -3.58
CA LYS A 4 -24.02 -12.90 -4.88
C LYS A 4 -23.28 -13.81 -5.85
N SER A 5 -23.91 -14.94 -6.15
CA SER A 5 -23.48 -15.90 -7.17
C SER A 5 -23.52 -15.24 -8.55
N LEU A 6 -22.35 -15.06 -9.15
CA LEU A 6 -22.19 -14.63 -10.54
C LEU A 6 -22.48 -15.84 -11.44
N THR A 7 -23.55 -15.76 -12.22
CA THR A 7 -24.00 -16.79 -13.15
C THR A 7 -23.00 -16.90 -14.30
N LEU A 8 -22.16 -17.94 -14.24
CA LEU A 8 -21.25 -18.36 -15.30
C LEU A 8 -22.06 -18.90 -16.48
N LEU A 9 -22.23 -18.12 -17.54
CA LEU A 9 -22.94 -18.54 -18.75
C LEU A 9 -21.94 -19.15 -19.74
N ILE A 10 -21.53 -20.40 -19.48
CA ILE A 10 -20.77 -21.22 -20.44
C ILE A 10 -21.75 -21.63 -21.55
N VAL A 11 -21.73 -20.94 -22.68
CA VAL A 11 -22.35 -21.44 -23.92
C VAL A 11 -21.40 -22.43 -24.58
N GLY A 12 -21.48 -23.70 -24.16
CA GLY A 12 -20.92 -24.81 -24.91
C GLY A 12 -21.78 -25.09 -26.14
N LEU A 13 -21.29 -24.75 -27.33
CA LEU A 13 -21.94 -25.14 -28.59
C LEU A 13 -21.22 -26.38 -29.15
N MET A 14 -21.86 -27.54 -29.00
CA MET A 14 -21.52 -28.78 -29.68
C MET A 14 -21.62 -28.62 -31.20
N THR A 15 -20.69 -29.26 -31.90
CA THR A 15 -20.61 -29.42 -33.35
C THR A 15 -21.48 -30.58 -33.86
N ALA A 16 -22.30 -30.33 -34.89
CA ALA A 16 -22.69 -31.21 -36.01
C ALA A 16 -23.63 -30.38 -36.92
N GLY A 17 -23.55 -30.27 -38.25
CA GLY A 17 -22.96 -31.09 -39.29
C GLY A 17 -24.04 -31.39 -40.34
N GLY A 18 -24.14 -30.60 -41.43
CA GLY A 18 -24.85 -30.99 -42.67
C GLY A 18 -25.82 -29.99 -43.30
N ALA A 19 -25.32 -28.90 -43.90
CA ALA A 19 -25.90 -28.23 -45.08
C ALA A 19 -24.94 -27.13 -45.57
N LEU A 20 -24.69 -27.06 -46.89
CA LEU A 20 -23.97 -25.96 -47.54
C LEU A 20 -24.84 -24.68 -47.47
N ALA A 21 -24.75 -23.95 -46.37
CA ALA A 21 -25.34 -22.63 -46.24
C ALA A 21 -24.46 -21.55 -46.91
N PRO A 22 -25.05 -20.50 -47.50
CA PRO A 22 -24.30 -19.41 -48.13
C PRO A 22 -23.38 -18.70 -47.12
N ILE A 23 -22.11 -18.57 -47.50
CA ILE A 23 -20.96 -18.19 -46.66
C ILE A 23 -21.03 -16.73 -46.14
N SER A 24 -21.88 -15.89 -46.73
CA SER A 24 -22.19 -14.55 -46.22
C SER A 24 -22.68 -14.59 -44.76
N ALA A 25 -23.40 -15.64 -44.37
CA ALA A 25 -23.87 -15.83 -43.00
C ALA A 25 -22.74 -16.15 -41.99
N MET A 26 -21.64 -16.78 -42.43
CA MET A 26 -20.50 -17.13 -41.56
C MET A 26 -19.61 -15.91 -41.27
N ALA A 27 -19.35 -15.06 -42.28
CA ALA A 27 -18.63 -13.80 -42.10
C ALA A 27 -19.42 -12.82 -41.22
N GLU A 28 -20.72 -12.66 -41.50
CA GLU A 28 -21.61 -11.81 -40.69
C GLU A 28 -21.72 -12.30 -39.22
N THR A 29 -21.50 -13.60 -38.98
CA THR A 29 -21.46 -14.17 -37.62
C THR A 29 -20.13 -13.88 -36.91
N ALA A 30 -19.00 -13.86 -37.63
CA ALA A 30 -17.70 -13.51 -37.05
C ALA A 30 -17.62 -12.02 -36.71
N ASP A 31 -18.08 -11.15 -37.61
CA ASP A 31 -18.14 -9.71 -37.39
C ASP A 31 -19.01 -9.36 -36.17
N LYS A 32 -20.18 -9.99 -36.03
CA LYS A 32 -21.05 -9.82 -34.85
C LYS A 32 -20.37 -10.27 -33.55
N LYS A 33 -19.60 -11.36 -33.57
CA LYS A 33 -18.86 -11.83 -32.38
C LYS A 33 -17.71 -10.90 -32.01
N ILE A 34 -17.00 -10.37 -33.00
CA ILE A 34 -15.94 -9.38 -32.77
C ILE A 34 -16.54 -8.08 -32.22
N GLU A 35 -17.66 -7.60 -32.77
CA GLU A 35 -18.37 -6.42 -32.26
C GLU A 35 -18.85 -6.63 -30.81
N GLN A 36 -19.34 -7.84 -30.49
CA GLN A 36 -19.74 -8.18 -29.12
C GLN A 36 -18.54 -8.17 -28.16
N GLN A 37 -17.39 -8.73 -28.57
CA GLN A 37 -16.16 -8.68 -27.79
C GLN A 37 -15.65 -7.24 -27.60
N ASP A 38 -15.76 -6.39 -28.62
CA ASP A 38 -15.39 -4.98 -28.49
C ASP A 38 -16.26 -4.22 -27.49
N LYS A 39 -17.56 -4.52 -27.43
CA LYS A 39 -18.46 -3.96 -26.41
C LYS A 39 -18.10 -4.46 -25.01
N GLU A 40 -17.76 -5.73 -24.86
CA GLU A 40 -17.33 -6.33 -23.60
C GLU A 40 -16.01 -5.71 -23.11
N ILE A 41 -14.98 -5.65 -23.95
CA ILE A 41 -13.70 -5.01 -23.65
C ILE A 41 -13.90 -3.54 -23.26
N SER A 42 -14.76 -2.81 -23.98
CA SER A 42 -15.06 -1.40 -23.66
C SER A 42 -15.71 -1.26 -22.29
N ALA A 43 -16.67 -2.13 -21.95
CA ALA A 43 -17.32 -2.13 -20.63
C ALA A 43 -16.33 -2.51 -19.51
N LEU A 44 -15.43 -3.46 -19.76
CA LEU A 44 -14.37 -3.85 -18.83
C LEU A 44 -13.39 -2.70 -18.61
N LYS A 45 -12.97 -1.98 -19.66
CA LYS A 45 -12.09 -0.80 -19.54
C LYS A 45 -12.73 0.33 -18.74
N GLU A 46 -14.02 0.58 -18.91
CA GLU A 46 -14.74 1.55 -18.06
C GLU A 46 -14.81 1.08 -16.59
N LYS A 47 -14.99 -0.22 -16.35
CA LYS A 47 -14.93 -0.81 -15.01
C LYS A 47 -13.53 -0.67 -14.39
N GLN A 48 -12.46 -0.92 -15.15
CA GLN A 48 -11.07 -0.71 -14.70
C GLN A 48 -10.85 0.73 -14.27
N LYS A 49 -11.29 1.70 -15.09
CA LYS A 49 -11.19 3.12 -14.79
C LYS A 49 -11.97 3.47 -13.52
N SER A 50 -13.20 2.99 -13.38
CA SER A 50 -14.04 3.22 -12.20
C SER A 50 -13.43 2.63 -10.92
N VAL A 51 -12.87 1.43 -10.97
CA VAL A 51 -12.18 0.80 -9.83
C VAL A 51 -10.92 1.60 -9.47
N THR A 52 -10.15 2.03 -10.48
CA THR A 52 -8.96 2.87 -10.27
C THR A 52 -9.29 4.21 -9.61
N THR A 53 -10.40 4.87 -10.02
CA THR A 53 -10.87 6.10 -9.35
C THR A 53 -11.30 5.85 -7.90
N GLN A 54 -11.98 4.74 -7.62
CA GLN A 54 -12.37 4.39 -6.25
C GLN A 54 -11.16 4.10 -5.35
N ILE A 55 -10.15 3.42 -5.89
CA ILE A 55 -8.86 3.17 -5.22
C ILE A 55 -8.18 4.51 -4.87
N ALA A 56 -8.05 5.43 -5.83
CA ALA A 56 -7.43 6.73 -5.59
C ALA A 56 -8.19 7.56 -4.53
N SER A 57 -9.52 7.59 -4.59
CA SER A 57 -10.34 8.29 -3.59
C SER A 57 -10.18 7.68 -2.19
N LEU A 58 -10.09 6.35 -2.11
CA LEU A 58 -9.92 5.64 -0.85
C LEU A 58 -8.53 5.88 -0.25
N GLU A 59 -7.51 5.98 -1.09
CA GLU A 59 -6.15 6.34 -0.67
C GLU A 59 -6.08 7.77 -0.11
N GLU A 60 -6.79 8.73 -0.69
CA GLU A 60 -6.91 10.09 -0.14
C GLU A 60 -7.59 10.08 1.24
N GLU A 61 -8.67 9.29 1.41
CA GLU A 61 -9.34 9.12 2.70
C GLU A 61 -8.40 8.49 3.74
N ILE A 62 -7.68 7.44 3.35
CA ILE A 62 -6.69 6.75 4.20
C ILE A 62 -5.57 7.72 4.62
N SER A 63 -5.03 8.52 3.69
CA SER A 63 -4.02 9.54 4.00
C SER A 63 -4.55 10.58 4.99
N SER A 64 -5.78 11.07 4.80
CA SER A 64 -6.39 12.02 5.73
C SER A 64 -6.58 11.43 7.13
N ILE A 65 -6.92 10.15 7.23
CA ILE A 65 -7.00 9.43 8.49
C ILE A 65 -5.63 9.35 9.17
N TYR A 66 -4.56 9.07 8.42
CA TYR A 66 -3.21 9.08 8.98
C TYR A 66 -2.80 10.46 9.52
N ASP A 67 -3.06 11.53 8.78
CA ASP A 67 -2.76 12.89 9.22
C ASP A 67 -3.49 13.24 10.52
N LYS A 68 -4.78 12.89 10.60
CA LYS A 68 -5.58 13.04 11.83
C LYS A 68 -5.04 12.19 12.98
N GLY A 69 -4.60 10.97 12.70
CA GLY A 69 -4.01 10.07 13.69
C GLY A 69 -2.70 10.62 14.27
N ILE A 70 -1.85 11.19 13.42
CA ILE A 70 -0.62 11.88 13.84
C ILE A 70 -0.96 13.08 14.72
N GLU A 71 -1.92 13.92 14.30
CA GLU A 71 -2.33 15.10 15.07
C GLU A 71 -2.91 14.73 16.44
N LEU A 72 -3.77 13.71 16.52
CA LEU A 72 -4.30 13.21 17.79
C LEU A 72 -3.19 12.70 18.71
N ASN A 73 -2.20 11.99 18.18
CA ASN A 73 -1.06 11.53 18.97
C ASN A 73 -0.18 12.68 19.48
N ARG A 74 -0.01 13.73 18.69
CA ARG A 74 0.69 14.96 19.14
C ARG A 74 -0.08 15.66 20.24
N GLN A 75 -1.40 15.77 20.12
CA GLN A 75 -2.27 16.30 21.18
C GLN A 75 -2.18 15.44 22.45
N LYS A 76 -2.22 14.11 22.33
CA LYS A 76 -2.04 13.19 23.46
C LYS A 76 -0.70 13.40 24.16
N THR A 77 0.37 13.57 23.39
CA THR A 77 1.73 13.82 23.91
C THR A 77 1.78 15.16 24.65
N SER A 78 1.24 16.23 24.08
CA SER A 78 1.16 17.55 24.72
C SER A 78 0.37 17.50 26.02
N LEU A 79 -0.83 16.91 26.00
CA LEU A 79 -1.68 16.77 27.19
C LEU A 79 -1.01 15.94 28.30
N THR A 80 -0.25 14.92 27.92
CA THR A 80 0.53 14.11 28.87
C THR A 80 1.64 14.94 29.51
N GLN A 81 2.38 15.74 28.72
CA GLN A 81 3.41 16.64 29.25
C GLN A 81 2.82 17.73 30.16
N GLU A 82 1.69 18.32 29.75
CA GLU A 82 0.94 19.29 30.56
C GLU A 82 0.46 18.66 31.88
N SER A 83 -0.01 17.42 31.85
CA SER A 83 -0.40 16.66 33.04
C SER A 83 0.77 16.46 34.00
N GLU A 84 1.95 16.06 33.48
CA GLU A 84 3.16 15.91 34.29
C GLU A 84 3.67 17.23 34.86
N GLN A 85 3.58 18.32 34.09
CA GLN A 85 3.92 19.65 34.59
C GLN A 85 2.93 20.09 35.67
N LEU A 86 1.63 19.87 35.47
CA LEU A 86 0.60 20.21 36.44
C LEU A 86 0.79 19.44 37.75
N LYS A 87 1.21 18.16 37.71
CA LYS A 87 1.56 17.39 38.92
C LYS A 87 2.71 18.04 39.70
N LYS A 88 3.74 18.55 39.02
CA LYS A 88 4.85 19.28 39.67
C LYS A 88 4.37 20.60 40.27
N ASP A 89 3.53 21.33 39.55
CA ASP A 89 2.97 22.60 40.01
C ASP A 89 2.07 22.40 41.25
N ILE A 90 1.25 21.34 41.27
CA ILE A 90 0.46 20.93 42.44
C ILE A 90 1.35 20.69 43.65
N ALA A 91 2.40 19.88 43.51
CA ALA A 91 3.30 19.56 44.61
C ALA A 91 4.00 20.82 45.15
N ALA A 92 4.44 21.72 44.26
CA ALA A 92 5.05 22.99 44.65
C ALA A 92 4.04 23.92 45.36
N LEU A 93 2.80 23.96 44.88
CA LEU A 93 1.72 24.74 45.48
C LEU A 93 1.39 24.21 46.88
N ASP A 94 1.30 22.89 47.08
CA ASP A 94 1.03 22.27 48.39
C ASP A 94 2.13 22.57 49.42
N VAL A 95 3.40 22.55 49.02
CA VAL A 95 4.50 22.98 49.89
C VAL A 95 4.34 24.45 50.30
N ARG A 96 3.98 25.33 49.35
CA ARG A 96 3.76 26.76 49.62
C ARG A 96 2.57 26.99 50.54
N ILE A 97 1.47 26.27 50.31
CA ILE A 97 0.27 26.27 51.15
C ILE A 97 0.62 25.91 52.58
N ASN A 98 1.33 24.80 52.79
CA ASN A 98 1.67 24.31 54.14
C ASN A 98 2.56 25.31 54.89
N LYS A 99 3.62 25.83 54.24
CA LYS A 99 4.48 26.87 54.83
C LYS A 99 3.70 28.13 55.21
N ARG A 100 2.78 28.57 54.34
CA ARG A 100 1.96 29.76 54.60
C ARG A 100 0.95 29.52 55.71
N THR A 101 0.29 28.36 55.73
CA THR A 101 -0.66 27.98 56.78
C THR A 101 0.04 27.90 58.13
N GLU A 102 1.22 27.30 58.21
CA GLU A 102 2.03 27.27 59.43
C GLU A 102 2.43 28.68 59.88
N ALA A 103 2.88 29.54 58.97
CA ALA A 103 3.22 30.93 59.28
C ALA A 103 2.01 31.71 59.82
N ILE A 104 0.85 31.59 59.18
CA ILE A 104 -0.41 32.22 59.63
C ILE A 104 -0.85 31.65 60.98
N GLN A 105 -0.73 30.34 61.21
CA GLN A 105 -1.06 29.71 62.50
C GLN A 105 -0.12 30.18 63.61
N ASN A 106 1.18 30.28 63.35
CA ASN A 106 2.16 30.79 64.30
C ASN A 106 1.90 32.27 64.60
N GLN A 107 1.58 33.08 63.59
CA GLN A 107 1.17 34.47 63.78
C GLN A 107 -0.13 34.58 64.59
N GLY A 108 -1.14 33.78 64.26
CA GLY A 108 -2.42 33.73 64.99
C GLY A 108 -2.25 33.30 66.45
N ARG A 109 -1.42 32.27 66.70
CA ARG A 109 -1.08 31.83 68.06
C ARG A 109 -0.28 32.89 68.81
N ASN A 110 0.68 33.55 68.15
CA ASN A 110 1.42 34.66 68.73
C ASN A 110 0.48 35.81 69.13
N VAL A 111 -0.44 36.19 68.25
CA VAL A 111 -1.51 37.16 68.55
C VAL A 111 -2.44 36.66 69.67
N GLN A 112 -2.74 35.37 69.76
CA GLN A 112 -3.62 34.84 70.81
C GLN A 112 -2.92 34.74 72.19
N VAL A 113 -1.65 34.34 72.22
CA VAL A 113 -0.87 34.10 73.44
C VAL A 113 -0.22 35.39 73.95
N ASN A 114 0.41 36.16 73.06
CA ASN A 114 1.08 37.42 73.36
C ASN A 114 0.21 38.65 73.02
N GLY A 115 -1.03 38.45 72.55
CA GLY A 115 -1.97 39.52 72.22
C GLY A 115 -3.31 39.35 72.92
N GLN A 116 -3.30 39.02 74.21
CA GLN A 116 -4.40 39.49 75.08
C GLN A 116 -4.60 40.97 74.75
N GLY A 117 -5.80 41.41 74.35
CA GLY A 117 -6.04 42.71 73.67
C GLY A 117 -5.42 43.94 74.35
N ALA A 118 -5.06 43.83 75.63
CA ALA A 118 -4.23 44.78 76.35
C ALA A 118 -2.81 44.96 75.77
N GLN A 119 -2.08 43.93 75.31
CA GLN A 119 -0.68 44.05 74.86
C GLN A 119 -0.50 44.66 73.46
N ILE A 120 -1.41 44.40 72.51
CA ILE A 120 -1.39 45.08 71.20
C ILE A 120 -1.79 46.55 71.37
N LEU A 121 -2.76 46.82 72.26
CA LEU A 121 -3.15 48.17 72.62
C LEU A 121 -2.00 48.87 73.36
N ASP A 122 -1.32 48.19 74.28
CA ASP A 122 -0.14 48.67 75.03
C ASP A 122 1.05 48.96 74.10
N MET A 123 1.27 48.16 73.04
CA MET A 123 2.31 48.43 72.04
C MET A 123 2.03 49.69 71.20
N ILE A 124 0.76 50.03 70.99
CA ILE A 124 0.33 51.25 70.32
C ILE A 124 0.35 52.44 71.30
N LEU A 125 -0.02 52.21 72.57
CA LEU A 125 -0.06 53.20 73.64
C LEU A 125 1.34 53.58 74.18
N ASN A 126 2.31 52.66 74.14
CA ASN A 126 3.72 52.86 74.52
C ASN A 126 4.62 53.22 73.32
N ALA A 127 4.06 53.69 72.21
CA ALA A 127 4.85 54.19 71.09
C ALA A 127 5.62 55.45 71.51
N GLU A 128 6.86 55.61 71.01
CA GLU A 128 7.75 56.72 71.40
C GLU A 128 7.25 58.10 70.93
N SER A 129 6.33 58.10 69.95
CA SER A 129 5.66 59.28 69.42
C SER A 129 4.36 58.91 68.71
N ILE A 130 3.51 59.91 68.41
CA ILE A 130 2.30 59.73 67.59
C ILE A 130 2.66 59.15 66.20
N SER A 131 3.79 59.56 65.64
CA SER A 131 4.29 59.04 64.35
C SER A 131 4.67 57.57 64.41
N ASP A 132 5.28 57.12 65.52
CA ASP A 132 5.61 55.71 65.76
C ASP A 132 4.34 54.86 65.94
N ALA A 133 3.35 55.35 66.68
CA ALA A 133 2.06 54.67 66.84
C ALA A 133 1.34 54.46 65.49
N VAL A 134 1.30 55.50 64.64
CA VAL A 134 0.71 55.43 63.30
C VAL A 134 1.49 54.45 62.41
N GLY A 135 2.83 54.47 62.47
CA GLY A 135 3.68 53.54 61.74
C GLY A 135 3.43 52.08 62.13
N ARG A 136 3.27 51.78 63.43
CA ARG A 136 2.95 50.43 63.94
C ARG A 136 1.58 49.94 63.47
N VAL A 137 0.56 50.80 63.49
CA VAL A 137 -0.78 50.45 62.98
C VAL A 137 -0.74 50.19 61.47
N GLN A 138 -0.03 51.01 60.70
CA GLN A 138 0.16 50.81 59.27
C GLN A 138 0.90 49.50 58.97
N ALA A 139 1.93 49.15 59.74
CA ALA A 139 2.66 47.89 59.59
C ALA A 139 1.77 46.67 59.88
N ILE A 140 0.99 46.68 60.97
CA ILE A 140 0.03 45.60 61.28
C ILE A 140 -1.02 45.47 60.18
N SER A 141 -1.60 46.58 59.73
CA SER A 141 -2.56 46.58 58.63
C SER A 141 -1.95 46.06 57.34
N SER A 142 -0.69 46.40 57.03
CA SER A 142 0.03 45.93 55.85
C SER A 142 0.26 44.41 55.90
N ILE A 143 0.68 43.87 57.04
CA ILE A 143 0.86 42.41 57.25
C ILE A 143 -0.48 41.67 57.08
N LEU A 144 -1.56 42.18 57.68
CA LEU A 144 -2.88 41.56 57.57
C LEU A 144 -3.41 41.58 56.12
N THR A 145 -3.23 42.68 55.40
CA THR A 145 -3.60 42.78 53.98
C THR A 145 -2.79 41.81 53.14
N ALA A 146 -1.45 41.77 53.30
CA ALA A 146 -0.59 40.83 52.58
C ALA A 146 -0.97 39.36 52.86
N ASN A 147 -1.28 39.01 54.11
CA ASN A 147 -1.74 37.68 54.46
C ASN A 147 -3.09 37.34 53.81
N ASN A 148 -4.03 38.29 53.79
CA ASN A 148 -5.32 38.12 53.14
C ASN A 148 -5.17 37.92 51.63
N ASP A 149 -4.33 38.71 50.98
CA ASP A 149 -4.05 38.63 49.55
C ASP A 149 -3.36 37.30 49.19
N LEU A 150 -2.42 36.85 50.00
CA LEU A 150 -1.77 35.55 49.81
C LEU A 150 -2.76 34.38 49.92
N VAL A 151 -3.72 34.44 50.86
CA VAL A 151 -4.78 33.41 50.99
C VAL A 151 -5.74 33.45 49.80
N LYS A 152 -6.09 34.64 49.28
CA LYS A 152 -6.89 34.78 48.06
C LYS A 152 -6.17 34.16 46.85
N GLN A 153 -4.92 34.54 46.62
CA GLN A 153 -4.08 33.96 45.56
C GLN A 153 -4.01 32.44 45.67
N GLN A 154 -3.84 31.90 46.88
CA GLN A 154 -3.82 30.45 47.10
C GLN A 154 -5.12 29.76 46.69
N LYS A 155 -6.27 30.38 46.98
CA LYS A 155 -7.58 29.85 46.62
C LYS A 155 -7.78 29.89 45.11
N GLU A 156 -7.31 30.95 44.46
CA GLU A 156 -7.32 31.09 43.00
C GLU A 156 -6.40 30.05 42.33
N ASP A 157 -5.17 29.89 42.82
CA ASP A 157 -4.21 28.90 42.34
C ASP A 157 -4.78 27.47 42.45
N LYS A 158 -5.35 27.11 43.61
CA LYS A 158 -6.02 25.80 43.81
C LYS A 158 -7.16 25.59 42.83
N LYS A 159 -8.00 26.62 42.63
CA LYS A 159 -9.13 26.53 41.71
C LYS A 159 -8.64 26.34 40.27
N LEU A 160 -7.63 27.11 39.84
CA LEU A 160 -7.04 27.02 38.51
C LEU A 160 -6.46 25.63 38.25
N VAL A 161 -5.75 25.07 39.23
CA VAL A 161 -5.18 23.72 39.16
C VAL A 161 -6.26 22.65 39.03
N GLU A 162 -7.32 22.69 39.84
CA GLU A 162 -8.43 21.73 39.73
C GLU A 162 -9.16 21.85 38.38
N THR A 163 -9.37 23.08 37.89
CA THR A 163 -9.94 23.30 36.54
C THR A 163 -9.03 22.69 35.47
N LYS A 164 -7.72 22.99 35.49
CA LYS A 164 -6.76 22.42 34.52
C LYS A 164 -6.72 20.89 34.57
N LYS A 165 -6.78 20.31 35.77
CA LYS A 165 -6.79 18.84 35.94
C LYS A 165 -8.02 18.21 35.28
N VAL A 166 -9.20 18.79 35.51
CA VAL A 166 -10.45 18.32 34.90
C VAL A 166 -10.41 18.49 33.38
N ASP A 167 -9.93 19.63 32.88
CA ASP A 167 -9.83 19.91 31.45
C ASP A 167 -8.86 18.95 30.74
N ILE A 168 -7.68 18.71 31.31
CA ILE A 168 -6.70 17.75 30.78
C ILE A 168 -7.28 16.33 30.77
N GLN A 169 -7.93 15.89 31.86
CA GLN A 169 -8.56 14.57 31.91
C GLN A 169 -9.65 14.41 30.86
N LYS A 170 -10.51 15.42 30.69
CA LYS A 170 -11.56 15.43 29.68
C LYS A 170 -10.97 15.36 28.26
N ASN A 171 -9.92 16.14 27.99
CA ASN A 171 -9.26 16.16 26.69
C ASN A 171 -8.53 14.84 26.41
N LEU A 172 -7.88 14.22 27.40
CA LEU A 172 -7.27 12.90 27.24
C LEU A 172 -8.30 11.83 26.86
N VAL A 173 -9.45 11.80 27.55
CA VAL A 173 -10.55 10.86 27.22
C VAL A 173 -11.07 11.13 25.80
N ALA A 174 -11.29 12.39 25.43
CA ALA A 174 -11.75 12.75 24.09
C ALA A 174 -10.75 12.33 22.99
N VAL A 175 -9.45 12.51 23.24
CA VAL A 175 -8.39 12.09 22.32
C VAL A 175 -8.32 10.56 22.23
N GLU A 176 -8.46 9.84 23.32
CA GLU A 176 -8.51 8.36 23.31
C GLU A 176 -9.71 7.82 22.55
N ASP A 177 -10.90 8.40 22.73
CA ASP A 177 -12.10 8.00 22.02
C ASP A 177 -12.00 8.32 20.52
N ALA A 178 -11.49 9.50 20.16
CA ALA A 178 -11.21 9.86 18.78
C ALA A 178 -10.19 8.90 18.14
N THR A 179 -9.14 8.53 18.87
CA THR A 179 -8.12 7.57 18.40
C THR A 179 -8.74 6.20 18.11
N LYS A 180 -9.63 5.71 18.99
CA LYS A 180 -10.32 4.42 18.76
C LYS A 180 -11.24 4.45 17.55
N GLN A 181 -11.99 5.54 17.37
CA GLN A 181 -12.86 5.71 16.19
C GLN A 181 -12.03 5.74 14.91
N LEU A 182 -10.90 6.45 14.93
CA LEU A 182 -9.99 6.55 13.81
C LEU A 182 -9.37 5.21 13.44
N GLU A 183 -8.99 4.38 14.43
CA GLU A 183 -8.48 3.02 14.17
C GLU A 183 -9.55 2.12 13.54
N GLN A 184 -10.79 2.19 14.01
CA GLN A 184 -11.90 1.43 13.41
C GLN A 184 -12.19 1.87 11.96
N GLU A 185 -12.14 3.18 11.71
CA GLU A 185 -12.31 3.73 10.37
C GLU A 185 -11.17 3.28 9.45
N LYS A 186 -9.92 3.37 9.93
CA LYS A 186 -8.73 2.88 9.25
C LYS A 186 -8.85 1.41 8.88
N GLU A 187 -9.18 0.52 9.81
CA GLU A 187 -9.34 -0.91 9.54
C GLU A 187 -10.40 -1.15 8.44
N SER A 188 -11.51 -0.42 8.48
CA SER A 188 -12.55 -0.50 7.47
C SER A 188 -12.06 -0.05 6.08
N LEU A 189 -11.32 1.06 6.01
CA LEU A 189 -10.80 1.56 4.73
C LEU A 189 -9.73 0.63 4.16
N VAL A 190 -8.81 0.13 4.98
CA VAL A 190 -7.78 -0.83 4.55
C VAL A 190 -8.42 -2.12 4.01
N SER A 191 -9.49 -2.61 4.64
CA SER A 191 -10.25 -3.76 4.12
C SER A 191 -10.89 -3.46 2.77
N LYS A 192 -11.49 -2.27 2.59
CA LYS A 192 -12.07 -1.86 1.29
C LYS A 192 -10.99 -1.72 0.21
N GLN A 193 -9.80 -1.24 0.57
CA GLN A 193 -8.67 -1.10 -0.35
C GLN A 193 -8.24 -2.46 -0.87
N ALA A 194 -8.14 -3.45 0.03
CA ALA A 194 -7.83 -4.83 -0.34
C ALA A 194 -8.90 -5.42 -1.29
N ASP A 195 -10.19 -5.25 -0.98
CA ASP A 195 -11.30 -5.72 -1.82
C ASP A 195 -11.27 -5.07 -3.22
N LEU A 196 -10.99 -3.77 -3.30
CA LEU A 196 -10.87 -3.05 -4.58
C LEU A 196 -9.64 -3.49 -5.37
N ASN A 197 -8.51 -3.77 -4.72
CA ASN A 197 -7.32 -4.29 -5.39
C ASN A 197 -7.54 -5.69 -5.96
N VAL A 198 -8.25 -6.56 -5.24
CA VAL A 198 -8.68 -7.88 -5.76
C VAL A 198 -9.62 -7.69 -6.95
N LEU A 199 -10.61 -6.81 -6.84
CA LEU A 199 -11.52 -6.50 -7.95
C LEU A 199 -10.77 -5.95 -9.16
N LYS A 200 -9.76 -5.10 -8.96
CA LYS A 200 -8.93 -4.57 -10.03
C LYS A 200 -8.19 -5.70 -10.75
N ALA A 201 -7.55 -6.60 -10.00
CA ALA A 201 -6.83 -7.74 -10.58
C ALA A 201 -7.77 -8.69 -11.36
N GLU A 202 -8.98 -8.95 -10.83
CA GLU A 202 -10.01 -9.73 -11.52
C GLU A 202 -10.40 -9.08 -12.84
N VAL A 203 -10.71 -7.77 -12.84
CA VAL A 203 -11.11 -7.05 -14.05
C VAL A 203 -9.96 -6.96 -15.07
N ASP A 204 -8.72 -6.78 -14.60
CA ASP A 204 -7.53 -6.78 -15.46
C ASP A 204 -7.38 -8.15 -16.16
N SER A 205 -7.59 -9.26 -15.42
CA SER A 205 -7.58 -10.61 -15.97
C SER A 205 -8.73 -10.86 -16.95
N GLU A 206 -9.96 -10.46 -16.62
CA GLU A 206 -11.13 -10.53 -17.52
C GLU A 206 -10.86 -9.77 -18.82
N THR A 207 -10.28 -8.57 -18.73
CA THR A 207 -9.94 -7.73 -19.89
C THR A 207 -8.92 -8.41 -20.79
N ALA A 208 -7.84 -8.95 -20.22
CA ALA A 208 -6.82 -9.68 -20.98
C ALA A 208 -7.40 -10.93 -21.68
N GLY A 209 -8.28 -11.66 -21.00
CA GLY A 209 -8.98 -12.82 -21.57
C GLY A 209 -9.90 -12.46 -22.74
N ALA A 210 -10.65 -11.37 -22.61
CA ALA A 210 -11.52 -10.85 -23.67
C ALA A 210 -10.70 -10.36 -24.88
N GLU A 211 -9.62 -9.62 -24.66
CA GLU A 211 -8.69 -9.18 -25.70
C GLU A 211 -8.05 -10.36 -26.44
N ASN A 212 -7.63 -11.41 -25.72
CA ASN A 212 -7.10 -12.62 -26.35
C ASN A 212 -8.17 -13.35 -27.19
N SER A 213 -9.39 -13.49 -26.65
CA SER A 213 -10.52 -14.09 -27.38
C SER A 213 -10.85 -13.34 -28.66
N LYS A 214 -10.83 -12.00 -28.63
CA LYS A 214 -10.99 -11.17 -29.82
C LYS A 214 -9.90 -11.44 -30.85
N ASN A 215 -8.63 -11.49 -30.42
CA ASN A 215 -7.51 -11.75 -31.32
C ASN A 215 -7.63 -13.12 -32.00
N GLU A 216 -8.06 -14.16 -31.29
CA GLU A 216 -8.32 -15.49 -31.86
C GLU A 216 -9.44 -15.46 -32.90
N LEU A 217 -10.53 -14.74 -32.64
CA LEU A 217 -11.63 -14.56 -33.59
C LEU A 217 -11.17 -13.86 -34.87
N VAL A 218 -10.39 -12.78 -34.73
CA VAL A 218 -9.82 -12.03 -35.87
C VAL A 218 -8.89 -12.92 -36.70
N LYS A 219 -8.01 -13.70 -36.05
CA LYS A 219 -7.12 -14.63 -36.73
C LYS A 219 -7.90 -15.68 -37.52
N LYS A 220 -8.93 -16.28 -36.91
CA LYS A 220 -9.79 -17.27 -37.57
C LYS A 220 -10.55 -16.69 -38.77
N GLN A 221 -11.03 -15.44 -38.65
CA GLN A 221 -11.67 -14.73 -39.74
C GLN A 221 -10.70 -14.54 -40.92
N GLN A 222 -9.47 -14.09 -40.65
CA GLN A 222 -8.43 -13.92 -41.67
C GLN A 222 -8.07 -15.23 -42.37
N GLU A 223 -7.91 -16.32 -41.62
CA GLU A 223 -7.63 -17.65 -42.17
C GLU A 223 -8.76 -18.13 -43.09
N THR A 224 -10.02 -17.94 -42.67
CA THR A 224 -11.20 -18.29 -43.48
C THR A 224 -11.24 -17.50 -44.78
N LEU A 225 -10.97 -16.20 -44.72
CA LEU A 225 -10.97 -15.30 -45.88
C LEU A 225 -9.84 -15.64 -46.86
N LYS A 226 -8.65 -15.99 -46.34
CA LYS A 226 -7.52 -16.51 -47.14
C LYS A 226 -7.88 -17.81 -47.87
N ALA A 227 -8.47 -18.77 -47.16
CA ALA A 227 -8.89 -20.05 -47.76
C ALA A 227 -9.95 -19.84 -48.84
N GLN A 228 -10.85 -18.87 -48.66
CA GLN A 228 -11.88 -18.53 -49.62
C GLN A 228 -11.28 -17.93 -50.91
N LEU A 229 -10.37 -16.97 -50.80
CA LEU A 229 -9.67 -16.38 -51.95
C LEU A 229 -8.89 -17.44 -52.75
N ALA A 230 -8.24 -18.38 -52.06
CA ALA A 230 -7.53 -19.49 -52.71
C ALA A 230 -8.49 -20.43 -53.45
N ALA A 231 -9.64 -20.75 -52.86
CA ALA A 231 -10.67 -21.58 -53.50
C ALA A 231 -11.28 -20.91 -54.72
N GLU A 232 -11.56 -19.60 -54.64
CA GLU A 232 -12.10 -18.81 -55.75
C GLU A 232 -11.11 -18.68 -56.90
N ALA A 233 -9.83 -18.42 -56.60
CA ALA A 233 -8.75 -18.42 -57.60
C ALA A 233 -8.66 -19.76 -58.35
N LYS A 234 -8.73 -20.89 -57.62
CA LYS A 234 -8.72 -22.23 -58.20
C LYS A 234 -9.95 -22.51 -59.06
N GLN A 235 -11.13 -22.04 -58.65
CA GLN A 235 -12.35 -22.14 -59.47
C GLN A 235 -12.27 -21.29 -60.74
N ALA A 236 -11.73 -20.07 -60.65
CA ALA A 236 -11.53 -19.20 -61.80
C ALA A 236 -10.54 -19.79 -62.82
N GLU A 237 -9.46 -20.40 -62.32
CA GLU A 237 -8.49 -21.13 -63.14
C GLU A 237 -9.12 -22.34 -63.84
N ASN A 238 -9.88 -23.15 -63.11
CA ASN A 238 -10.60 -24.29 -63.69
C ASN A 238 -11.62 -23.87 -64.76
N LYS A 239 -12.34 -22.75 -64.57
CA LYS A 239 -13.25 -22.20 -65.57
C LYS A 239 -12.51 -21.71 -66.82
N LYS A 240 -11.36 -21.06 -66.66
CA LYS A 240 -10.50 -20.65 -67.80
C LYS A 240 -9.96 -21.86 -68.56
N ALA A 241 -9.53 -22.91 -67.86
CA ALA A 241 -9.05 -24.15 -68.47
C ALA A 241 -10.17 -24.91 -69.21
N ALA A 242 -11.40 -24.90 -68.68
CA ALA A 242 -12.56 -25.49 -69.35
C ALA A 242 -12.96 -24.71 -70.62
N ALA A 243 -12.99 -23.38 -70.58
CA ALA A 243 -13.27 -22.54 -71.75
C ALA A 243 -12.20 -22.69 -72.85
N ALA A 244 -10.93 -22.84 -72.47
CA ALA A 244 -9.84 -23.11 -73.41
C ALA A 244 -9.95 -24.50 -74.08
N LYS A 245 -10.53 -25.50 -73.39
CA LYS A 245 -10.82 -26.82 -73.98
C LYS A 245 -12.00 -26.78 -74.95
N GLU A 246 -13.03 -25.96 -74.70
CA GLU A 246 -14.18 -25.82 -75.62
C GLU A 246 -13.82 -25.07 -76.92
N GLN A 247 -12.91 -24.09 -76.88
CA GLN A 247 -12.42 -23.43 -78.10
C GLN A 247 -11.55 -24.35 -78.99
N LYS A 248 -10.94 -25.40 -78.43
CA LYS A 248 -10.13 -26.35 -79.21
C LYS A 248 -10.97 -27.37 -80.00
N THR A 249 -12.24 -27.57 -79.63
CA THR A 249 -13.15 -28.51 -80.31
C THR A 249 -13.88 -27.88 -81.51
N THR A 250 -13.92 -26.56 -81.62
CA THR A 250 -14.58 -25.84 -82.73
C THR A 250 -13.65 -25.50 -83.91
N GLN A 251 -12.38 -25.91 -83.85
CA GLN A 251 -11.37 -25.63 -84.89
C GLN A 251 -10.84 -26.89 -85.60
N THR A 252 -11.60 -27.99 -85.59
CA THR A 252 -11.20 -29.26 -86.25
C THR A 252 -12.24 -29.75 -87.26
N THR A 253 -12.72 -28.87 -88.14
CA THR A 253 -13.46 -29.23 -89.38
C THR A 253 -13.23 -28.18 -90.47
N ALA A 254 -11.97 -27.96 -90.88
CA ALA A 254 -11.66 -27.41 -92.20
C ALA A 254 -10.19 -27.61 -92.57
N SER A 255 -9.99 -28.23 -93.73
CA SER A 255 -8.77 -28.35 -94.55
C SER A 255 -7.86 -29.57 -94.37
N GLU A 256 -7.91 -30.38 -95.44
CA GLU A 256 -7.04 -31.47 -95.86
C GLU A 256 -5.67 -30.94 -96.38
N THR A 257 -4.58 -31.57 -95.92
CA THR A 257 -3.28 -32.01 -96.54
C THR A 257 -2.60 -31.30 -97.75
N PRO A 258 -1.30 -31.55 -98.08
CA PRO A 258 -0.15 -32.15 -97.33
C PRO A 258 1.23 -31.45 -97.54
N THR A 259 2.17 -31.52 -96.58
CA THR A 259 3.61 -31.74 -96.85
C THR A 259 4.40 -32.11 -95.58
N ALA A 260 5.34 -33.06 -95.73
CA ALA A 260 6.35 -33.48 -94.75
C ALA A 260 7.77 -33.12 -95.30
N PRO A 261 8.94 -33.46 -94.68
CA PRO A 261 9.24 -33.93 -93.32
C PRO A 261 10.51 -33.28 -92.67
N SER A 262 10.67 -33.46 -91.35
CA SER A 262 11.94 -33.65 -90.59
C SER A 262 11.65 -33.43 -89.11
N ALA A 263 12.28 -34.04 -88.11
CA ALA A 263 13.11 -35.23 -87.89
C ALA A 263 13.52 -35.15 -86.40
N SER A 264 13.72 -36.29 -85.73
CA SER A 264 14.36 -36.49 -84.40
C SER A 264 13.43 -36.28 -83.19
N GLU A 265 12.92 -37.37 -82.58
CA GLU A 265 13.50 -38.20 -81.49
C GLU A 265 13.05 -37.68 -80.10
N GLU A 266 12.15 -38.38 -79.39
CA GLU A 266 12.42 -39.47 -78.41
C GLU A 266 12.88 -38.85 -77.05
N VAL A 267 12.35 -39.07 -75.83
CA VAL A 267 11.39 -40.02 -75.25
C VAL A 267 11.03 -39.62 -73.80
N GLU A 268 9.89 -40.15 -73.34
CA GLU A 268 9.45 -40.50 -71.96
C GLU A 268 9.32 -39.46 -70.81
N VAL A 269 8.05 -39.23 -70.47
CA VAL A 269 7.47 -39.21 -69.11
C VAL A 269 7.45 -40.66 -68.53
N PRO A 270 7.01 -40.95 -67.28
CA PRO A 270 6.70 -40.11 -66.12
C PRO A 270 7.18 -40.71 -64.77
N GLU A 271 6.84 -40.02 -63.68
CA GLU A 271 5.96 -40.55 -62.61
C GLU A 271 6.46 -40.38 -61.17
N SER A 272 5.53 -39.88 -60.37
CA SER A 272 5.50 -39.72 -58.93
C SER A 272 5.83 -41.00 -58.16
N ASN A 273 6.41 -40.88 -56.96
CA ASN A 273 5.71 -41.36 -55.78
C ASN A 273 6.20 -40.77 -54.45
N SER A 274 5.23 -40.70 -53.56
CA SER A 274 5.26 -40.40 -52.14
C SER A 274 6.10 -41.39 -51.33
N THR A 275 6.71 -40.96 -50.22
CA THR A 275 6.38 -41.44 -48.85
C THR A 275 7.34 -40.87 -47.79
N GLU A 276 6.73 -40.46 -46.67
CA GLU A 276 7.35 -40.24 -45.36
C GLU A 276 7.91 -41.55 -44.78
N GLN A 277 8.95 -41.46 -43.93
CA GLN A 277 9.02 -42.26 -42.69
C GLN A 277 10.11 -41.79 -41.70
N THR A 278 9.65 -41.47 -40.48
CA THR A 278 10.07 -41.97 -39.14
C THR A 278 11.55 -42.03 -38.70
N ASN A 279 11.83 -41.46 -37.51
CA ASN A 279 12.16 -42.16 -36.23
C ASN A 279 12.52 -41.10 -35.16
N THR A 280 11.88 -40.99 -33.99
CA THR A 280 11.85 -41.83 -32.76
C THR A 280 13.14 -41.89 -31.93
N THR A 281 12.99 -41.45 -30.67
CA THR A 281 13.82 -41.44 -29.45
C THR A 281 14.29 -42.84 -29.00
N PRO A 282 15.17 -43.08 -27.97
CA PRO A 282 14.96 -42.76 -26.53
C PRO A 282 16.31 -42.43 -25.78
N SER A 283 16.50 -42.26 -24.46
CA SER A 283 15.78 -42.67 -23.24
C SER A 283 16.39 -41.96 -22.00
N GLU A 284 15.69 -42.10 -20.87
CA GLU A 284 15.88 -41.54 -19.52
C GLU A 284 16.92 -42.27 -18.65
N SER A 285 17.37 -41.66 -17.54
CA SER A 285 17.23 -42.26 -16.19
C SER A 285 17.66 -41.38 -15.01
N ASN A 286 17.13 -41.79 -13.86
CA ASN A 286 16.83 -41.12 -12.59
C ASN A 286 17.97 -41.21 -11.52
N SER A 287 17.86 -40.43 -10.43
CA SER A 287 17.84 -40.90 -9.01
C SER A 287 18.52 -40.01 -7.95
N THR A 288 17.94 -40.05 -6.74
CA THR A 288 18.18 -39.36 -5.45
C THR A 288 19.27 -40.03 -4.59
N ASP A 289 19.96 -39.28 -3.69
CA ASP A 289 20.11 -39.49 -2.21
C ASP A 289 21.31 -38.72 -1.56
N GLN A 290 21.21 -38.48 -0.23
CA GLN A 290 22.06 -37.74 0.72
C GLN A 290 23.44 -38.37 1.02
N GLY A 291 24.38 -37.54 1.53
CA GLY A 291 25.54 -38.01 2.31
C GLY A 291 26.68 -36.99 2.51
N ASN A 292 26.85 -36.53 3.75
CA ASN A 292 27.89 -35.63 4.27
C ASN A 292 29.33 -36.19 4.18
N THR A 293 30.34 -35.34 3.87
CA THR A 293 31.67 -35.19 4.54
C THR A 293 32.65 -34.31 3.73
N THR A 294 33.17 -33.26 4.37
CA THR A 294 34.33 -32.40 3.99
C THR A 294 35.66 -33.12 4.38
N PRO A 295 36.91 -32.63 4.07
CA PRO A 295 37.30 -31.40 3.36
C PRO A 295 38.51 -31.49 2.39
N SER A 296 38.69 -30.47 1.51
CA SER A 296 39.99 -29.77 1.29
C SER A 296 39.88 -28.63 0.26
N GLU A 297 40.66 -27.57 0.51
CA GLU A 297 40.69 -26.24 -0.09
C GLU A 297 41.05 -26.13 -1.59
N GLY A 298 40.45 -25.13 -2.25
CA GLY A 298 40.86 -24.53 -3.51
C GLY A 298 39.92 -23.36 -3.85
N PRO A 299 40.41 -22.17 -4.25
CA PRO A 299 39.62 -20.95 -4.32
C PRO A 299 38.64 -21.01 -5.49
N LYS A 300 37.34 -20.92 -5.19
CA LYS A 300 36.26 -20.80 -6.17
C LYS A 300 35.50 -19.51 -5.93
N ASP A 301 35.06 -18.91 -7.03
CA ASP A 301 34.10 -17.80 -7.12
C ASP A 301 33.04 -17.81 -6.02
N PRO A 302 32.57 -16.63 -5.56
CA PRO A 302 31.62 -16.52 -4.47
C PRO A 302 30.34 -17.27 -4.86
N THR A 303 30.18 -18.44 -4.27
CA THR A 303 28.90 -19.15 -4.22
C THR A 303 27.94 -18.22 -3.45
N PRO A 304 26.71 -17.98 -3.93
CA PRO A 304 25.79 -17.10 -3.22
C PRO A 304 25.52 -17.72 -1.85
N THR A 305 26.01 -17.08 -0.80
CA THR A 305 25.62 -17.41 0.57
C THR A 305 24.10 -17.33 0.61
N PRO A 306 23.39 -18.36 1.14
CA PRO A 306 21.95 -18.25 1.32
C PRO A 306 21.65 -16.98 2.12
N PRO A 307 20.61 -16.21 1.75
CA PRO A 307 20.31 -14.95 2.40
C PRO A 307 20.14 -15.18 3.90
N VAL A 308 20.76 -14.32 4.71
CA VAL A 308 20.63 -14.40 6.17
C VAL A 308 19.16 -14.18 6.53
N THR A 309 18.56 -15.14 7.24
CA THR A 309 17.15 -15.11 7.61
C THR A 309 16.94 -14.54 9.02
N SER A 310 15.76 -13.97 9.26
CA SER A 310 15.33 -13.44 10.55
C SER A 310 13.90 -13.89 10.86
N ALA A 311 13.58 -14.05 12.15
CA ALA A 311 12.22 -14.30 12.62
C ALA A 311 11.32 -13.05 12.58
N ASP A 312 11.89 -11.88 12.21
CA ASP A 312 11.15 -10.62 12.11
C ASP A 312 10.01 -10.73 11.07
N ALA A 313 8.80 -10.37 11.50
CA ALA A 313 7.60 -10.52 10.68
C ALA A 313 7.57 -9.57 9.49
N THR A 314 8.06 -8.33 9.65
CA THR A 314 8.09 -7.31 8.59
C THR A 314 9.07 -7.70 7.50
N PHE A 315 10.24 -8.19 7.90
CA PHE A 315 11.22 -8.78 7.01
C PHE A 315 10.66 -9.96 6.20
N GLN A 316 9.98 -10.90 6.86
CA GLN A 316 9.37 -12.04 6.18
C GLN A 316 8.28 -11.62 5.19
N ALA A 317 7.45 -10.66 5.57
CA ALA A 317 6.41 -10.11 4.71
C ALA A 317 7.02 -9.41 3.47
N LEU A 318 8.07 -8.60 3.64
CA LEU A 318 8.78 -7.97 2.52
C LEU A 318 9.32 -9.03 1.55
N ASN A 319 9.99 -10.07 2.05
CA ASN A 319 10.54 -11.13 1.22
C ASN A 319 9.47 -11.94 0.49
N ALA A 320 8.33 -12.19 1.14
CA ALA A 320 7.18 -12.83 0.49
C ALA A 320 6.64 -11.97 -0.66
N LEU A 321 6.47 -10.66 -0.42
CA LEU A 321 6.02 -9.70 -1.43
C LEU A 321 7.00 -9.63 -2.62
N ARG A 322 8.30 -9.51 -2.35
CA ARG A 322 9.35 -9.47 -3.39
C ARG A 322 9.35 -10.74 -4.23
N THR A 323 9.29 -11.90 -3.59
CA THR A 323 9.27 -13.19 -4.29
C THR A 323 8.02 -13.34 -5.17
N ALA A 324 6.85 -12.92 -4.68
CA ALA A 324 5.60 -12.94 -5.44
C ALA A 324 5.66 -12.04 -6.70
N ASN A 325 6.49 -11.00 -6.67
CA ASN A 325 6.73 -10.09 -7.80
C ASN A 325 7.97 -10.45 -8.62
N GLY A 326 8.54 -11.65 -8.45
CA GLY A 326 9.67 -12.14 -9.24
C GLY A 326 11.02 -11.51 -8.88
N LEU A 327 11.13 -10.83 -7.74
CA LEU A 327 12.37 -10.28 -7.23
C LEU A 327 13.09 -11.26 -6.31
N ASN A 328 14.42 -11.11 -6.23
CA ASN A 328 15.23 -11.87 -5.29
C ASN A 328 14.90 -11.45 -3.83
N PRO A 329 14.82 -12.42 -2.90
CA PRO A 329 14.72 -12.12 -1.49
C PRO A 329 15.99 -11.40 -1.00
N VAL A 330 15.82 -10.52 -0.03
CA VAL A 330 16.89 -9.77 0.64
C VAL A 330 17.33 -10.48 1.91
N SER A 331 18.56 -10.20 2.33
CA SER A 331 19.11 -10.71 3.60
C SER A 331 18.81 -9.76 4.75
N TRP A 332 18.59 -10.31 5.93
CA TRP A 332 18.53 -9.52 7.15
C TRP A 332 19.90 -8.95 7.51
N ASP A 333 19.95 -7.66 7.83
CA ASP A 333 21.13 -6.97 8.32
C ASP A 333 20.87 -6.36 9.70
N ALA A 334 21.56 -6.90 10.71
CA ALA A 334 21.40 -6.47 12.09
C ALA A 334 21.87 -5.02 12.34
N GLY A 335 22.84 -4.53 11.56
CA GLY A 335 23.31 -3.15 11.64
C GLY A 335 22.27 -2.17 11.09
N LEU A 336 21.67 -2.50 9.95
CA LEU A 336 20.54 -1.74 9.40
C LEU A 336 19.37 -1.74 10.38
N ALA A 337 19.02 -2.88 10.97
CA ALA A 337 17.94 -2.97 11.95
C ALA A 337 18.20 -2.14 13.21
N ALA A 338 19.44 -2.17 13.74
CA ALA A 338 19.83 -1.34 14.88
C ALA A 338 19.74 0.15 14.54
N SER A 339 20.20 0.56 13.36
CA SER A 339 20.10 1.95 12.91
C SER A 339 18.66 2.40 12.70
N ALA A 340 17.81 1.54 12.13
CA ALA A 340 16.38 1.77 11.98
C ALA A 340 15.68 1.88 13.35
N GLY A 341 16.09 1.09 14.34
CA GLY A 341 15.52 1.15 15.69
C GLY A 341 15.88 2.45 16.42
N ALA A 342 17.13 2.91 16.29
CA ALA A 342 17.54 4.22 16.78
C ALA A 342 16.76 5.35 16.10
N ARG A 343 16.56 5.22 14.78
CA ARG A 343 15.78 6.16 13.97
C ARG A 343 14.32 6.22 14.41
N ALA A 344 13.66 5.08 14.58
CA ALA A 344 12.28 4.99 15.07
C ALA A 344 12.13 5.65 16.45
N SER A 345 13.10 5.47 17.33
CA SER A 345 13.09 6.04 18.68
C SER A 345 13.12 7.57 18.69
N MET A 346 13.69 8.21 17.67
CA MET A 346 13.70 9.67 17.55
C MET A 346 12.35 10.25 17.10
N MET A 347 11.42 9.43 16.60
CA MET A 347 10.15 9.86 16.02
C MET A 347 8.93 9.46 16.86
N GLN A 348 9.12 9.18 18.16
CA GLN A 348 8.01 8.86 19.07
C GLN A 348 7.05 10.05 19.29
N ASP A 349 7.44 11.26 18.87
CA ASP A 349 6.58 12.44 18.84
C ASP A 349 5.85 12.62 17.50
N TYR A 350 5.92 11.62 16.62
CA TYR A 350 5.31 11.58 15.28
C TYR A 350 5.81 12.70 14.36
N GLN A 351 7.05 13.14 14.54
CA GLN A 351 7.73 14.05 13.61
C GLN A 351 8.59 13.28 12.62
N ILE A 352 8.34 13.52 11.33
CA ILE A 352 9.20 13.02 10.25
C ILE A 352 10.43 13.93 10.16
N PRO A 353 11.65 13.40 10.32
CA PRO A 353 12.89 14.16 10.13
C PRO A 353 12.96 14.70 8.70
N SER A 354 13.39 15.96 8.54
CA SER A 354 13.42 16.62 7.24
C SER A 354 14.34 15.93 6.21
N ASP A 355 15.35 15.21 6.68
CA ASP A 355 16.28 14.46 5.83
C ASP A 355 15.62 13.23 5.19
N HIS A 356 14.52 12.70 5.75
CA HIS A 356 13.78 11.54 5.23
C HIS A 356 13.48 11.66 3.73
N TRP A 357 13.02 12.84 3.29
CA TRP A 357 12.61 13.09 1.90
C TRP A 357 13.75 13.01 0.87
N ASN A 358 15.00 12.94 1.33
CA ASN A 358 16.19 12.81 0.47
C ASN A 358 16.86 11.44 0.61
N ARG A 359 16.25 10.51 1.36
CA ARG A 359 16.77 9.17 1.59
C ARG A 359 16.10 8.16 0.67
N GLY A 360 16.89 7.53 -0.19
CA GLY A 360 16.43 6.40 -1.01
C GLY A 360 16.51 5.05 -0.30
N ASP A 361 17.14 5.02 0.88
CA ASP A 361 17.40 3.82 1.68
C ASP A 361 16.41 3.64 2.85
N GLU A 362 15.51 4.60 3.08
CA GLU A 362 14.64 4.65 4.27
C GLU A 362 13.16 4.66 3.90
N VAL A 363 12.36 3.92 4.67
CA VAL A 363 10.90 4.01 4.69
C VAL A 363 10.41 4.15 6.13
N ILE A 364 9.35 4.93 6.34
CA ILE A 364 8.79 5.22 7.67
C ILE A 364 7.29 4.92 7.63
N ALA A 365 6.80 4.35 8.72
CA ALA A 365 5.38 4.19 8.95
C ALA A 365 5.03 4.53 10.41
N PHE A 366 3.88 5.19 10.59
CA PHE A 366 3.29 5.45 11.88
C PHE A 366 1.98 4.70 12.01
N MET A 367 1.69 4.19 13.21
CA MET A 367 0.39 3.59 13.55
C MET A 367 0.09 2.32 12.75
N PHE A 368 1.11 1.62 12.23
CA PHE A 368 0.95 0.33 11.57
C PHE A 368 1.47 -0.81 12.43
N ALA A 369 0.84 -1.98 12.31
CA ALA A 369 1.36 -3.19 12.91
C ALA A 369 2.55 -3.72 12.08
N PRO A 370 3.58 -4.29 12.74
CA PRO A 370 4.66 -5.01 12.05
C PRO A 370 4.12 -6.15 11.18
N GLY A 371 4.91 -6.55 10.18
CA GLY A 371 4.57 -7.65 9.28
C GLY A 371 3.81 -7.20 8.03
N ASN A 372 2.85 -8.03 7.61
CA ASN A 372 2.12 -7.82 6.36
C ASN A 372 1.31 -6.51 6.33
N SER A 373 0.91 -5.99 7.49
CA SER A 373 0.11 -4.77 7.56
C SER A 373 0.86 -3.56 7.01
N VAL A 374 2.09 -3.30 7.49
CA VAL A 374 2.90 -2.17 7.03
C VAL A 374 3.42 -2.38 5.60
N ILE A 375 3.85 -3.60 5.25
CA ILE A 375 4.35 -3.92 3.92
C ILE A 375 3.26 -3.71 2.85
N MET A 376 2.05 -4.23 3.08
CA MET A 376 0.98 -4.02 2.11
C MET A 376 0.48 -2.57 2.09
N ALA A 377 0.66 -1.81 3.17
CA ALA A 377 0.34 -0.39 3.16
C ALA A 377 1.29 0.37 2.23
N TRP A 378 2.60 0.20 2.40
CA TRP A 378 3.62 0.77 1.53
C TRP A 378 3.47 0.34 0.08
N TYR A 379 3.17 -0.93 -0.17
CA TYR A 379 2.98 -1.45 -1.53
C TYR A 379 1.79 -0.82 -2.25
N ASN A 380 0.66 -0.71 -1.55
CA ASN A 380 -0.56 -0.17 -2.12
C ASN A 380 -0.60 1.35 -2.13
N GLU A 381 0.40 2.02 -1.54
CA GLU A 381 0.44 3.47 -1.48
C GLU A 381 0.68 4.04 -2.88
N THR A 382 -0.23 4.92 -3.29
CA THR A 382 -0.05 5.76 -4.47
C THR A 382 -0.21 7.22 -4.06
N ASN A 383 0.22 8.15 -4.92
CA ASN A 383 0.20 9.59 -4.66
C ASN A 383 1.22 10.11 -3.62
N MET A 384 2.34 9.39 -3.44
CA MET A 384 3.47 9.85 -2.64
C MET A 384 4.21 11.01 -3.31
N VAL A 385 4.75 11.94 -2.51
CA VAL A 385 5.63 13.03 -2.98
C VAL A 385 6.99 12.46 -3.41
N SER A 386 7.00 11.79 -4.55
CA SER A 386 8.14 11.09 -5.14
C SER A 386 8.04 11.16 -6.67
N PRO A 387 9.14 11.02 -7.43
CA PRO A 387 9.11 11.11 -8.90
C PRO A 387 8.16 10.11 -9.57
N SER A 388 7.97 8.94 -8.98
CA SER A 388 7.07 7.87 -9.46
C SER A 388 5.63 7.98 -8.95
N GLY A 389 5.40 8.82 -7.92
CA GLY A 389 4.16 8.82 -7.15
C GLY A 389 4.03 7.65 -6.17
N THR A 390 5.03 6.76 -6.06
CA THR A 390 4.92 5.47 -5.34
C THR A 390 6.16 5.16 -4.49
N GLY A 391 6.75 6.19 -3.88
CA GLY A 391 8.04 6.13 -3.19
C GLY A 391 8.28 4.93 -2.26
N HIS A 392 7.35 4.58 -1.38
CA HIS A 392 7.51 3.41 -0.51
C HIS A 392 7.46 2.09 -1.29
N ARG A 393 6.54 1.92 -2.24
CA ARG A 393 6.52 0.76 -3.14
C ARG A 393 7.81 0.65 -3.95
N ASP A 394 8.36 1.77 -4.41
CA ASP A 394 9.62 1.77 -5.17
C ASP A 394 10.78 1.24 -4.33
N TRP A 395 10.82 1.58 -3.04
CA TRP A 395 11.78 1.01 -2.11
C TRP A 395 11.57 -0.51 -1.99
N GLU A 396 10.34 -0.98 -1.76
CA GLU A 396 10.04 -2.41 -1.63
C GLU A 396 10.38 -3.22 -2.88
N MET A 397 10.15 -2.62 -4.05
CA MET A 397 10.35 -3.20 -5.37
C MET A 397 11.75 -2.95 -5.94
N ASN A 398 12.65 -2.30 -5.18
CA ASN A 398 13.98 -1.99 -5.67
C ASN A 398 14.77 -3.28 -5.96
N PRO A 399 15.13 -3.56 -7.24
CA PRO A 399 15.84 -4.78 -7.61
C PRO A 399 17.31 -4.77 -7.16
N SER A 400 17.88 -3.59 -6.85
CA SER A 400 19.24 -3.45 -6.34
C SER A 400 19.36 -3.68 -4.84
N MET A 401 18.25 -3.71 -4.10
CA MET A 401 18.26 -4.00 -2.68
C MET A 401 18.74 -5.42 -2.43
N THR A 402 19.75 -5.57 -1.57
CA THR A 402 20.32 -6.87 -1.18
C THR A 402 20.17 -7.17 0.30
N ARG A 403 20.12 -6.11 1.13
CA ARG A 403 20.03 -6.21 2.58
C ARG A 403 19.00 -5.24 3.12
N VAL A 404 18.37 -5.62 4.23
CA VAL A 404 17.37 -4.80 4.90
C VAL A 404 17.44 -5.00 6.41
N GLY A 405 17.06 -3.98 7.16
CA GLY A 405 16.76 -4.11 8.58
C GLY A 405 15.59 -3.24 8.98
N PHE A 406 14.75 -3.76 9.87
CA PHE A 406 13.60 -3.06 10.41
C PHE A 406 13.80 -2.72 11.89
N GLY A 407 13.33 -1.53 12.28
CA GLY A 407 13.37 -1.03 13.65
C GLY A 407 12.02 -0.51 14.11
N TYR A 408 11.76 -0.64 15.41
CA TYR A 408 10.45 -0.39 16.00
C TYR A 408 10.57 0.44 17.29
N ALA A 409 9.70 1.43 17.46
CA ALA A 409 9.61 2.21 18.68
C ALA A 409 8.16 2.65 18.93
N GLY A 410 7.44 1.94 19.81
CA GLY A 410 5.99 2.14 19.94
C GLY A 410 5.30 1.78 18.63
N ASP A 411 4.53 2.71 18.09
CA ASP A 411 3.80 2.55 16.82
C ASP A 411 4.59 3.07 15.59
N VAL A 412 5.88 3.37 15.78
CA VAL A 412 6.79 3.82 14.71
C VAL A 412 7.54 2.62 14.15
N ILE A 413 7.53 2.47 12.83
CA ILE A 413 8.29 1.47 12.07
C ILE A 413 9.22 2.20 11.11
N VAL A 414 10.49 1.79 11.10
CA VAL A 414 11.49 2.26 10.11
C VAL A 414 12.10 1.06 9.41
N GLY A 415 12.20 1.13 8.09
CA GLY A 415 12.97 0.20 7.28
C GLY A 415 14.20 0.88 6.70
N HIS A 416 15.37 0.27 6.85
CA HIS A 416 16.60 0.69 6.15
C HIS A 416 17.06 -0.39 5.19
N SER A 417 17.56 0.00 4.03
CA SER A 417 18.05 -0.93 3.00
C SER A 417 19.48 -0.62 2.53
N ALA A 418 20.11 -1.62 1.90
CA ALA A 418 21.42 -1.49 1.27
C ALA A 418 21.58 -2.37 0.02
#